data_AF-A0A410WSX0-F1
#
_entry.id   AF-A0A410WSX0-F1
#
_cell.length_a   1.000
_cell.length_b   1.000
_cell.length_c   1.000
_cell.angle_alpha   90.00
_cell.angle_beta   90.00
_cell.angle_gamma   90.00
#
_symmetry.space_group_name_H-M   'P 1'
#
loop_
_entity.id
_entity.type
_entity.pdbx_description
1 polymer ?
#
loop_
_entity_poly.entity_id
_entity_poly.type
_entity_poly.pdbx_seq_one_letter_code
_entity_poly.pdbx_strand_id
1 'polypeptide(L)'
;MNLPFAIAIFINLKGKTELYYGETEEIENRLSNIHADFNYFQNEEQLIAKLKIISETKEYKKIKFTPITSKCYTISLHWIFQMYVDDQTQIYYGEKESARQAVTNYCKGKHVYGKGYPSKFQMLWQLEYYKTAKSNTVYIPV
;
A
#
# COMPACT_ATOMS: atom_id res chain seq x y z
N MET A 1 16.39 6.19 20.27
CA MET A 1 15.18 6.52 19.49
C MET A 1 14.68 5.24 18.87
N ASN A 2 13.45 4.83 19.18
CA ASN A 2 12.83 3.70 18.48
C ASN A 2 12.28 4.24 17.15
N LEU A 3 12.72 3.71 16.01
CA LEU A 3 12.22 4.11 14.70
C LEU A 3 11.22 3.03 14.26
N PRO A 4 9.91 3.23 14.48
CA PRO A 4 8.91 2.16 14.37
C PRO A 4 8.64 1.73 12.93
N PHE A 5 9.04 2.52 11.93
CA PHE A 5 8.79 2.21 10.53
C PHE A 5 10.06 2.17 9.71
N ALA A 6 10.08 1.29 8.70
CA ALA A 6 11.17 1.23 7.75
C ALA A 6 10.67 0.98 6.32
N ILE A 7 11.56 1.28 5.37
CA ILE A 7 11.53 0.81 3.99
C ILE A 7 12.84 0.05 3.77
N ALA A 8 12.76 -1.19 3.31
CA ALA A 8 13.90 -1.99 2.93
C ALA A 8 13.86 -2.32 1.44
N ILE A 9 14.93 -2.03 0.72
CA ILE A 9 15.10 -2.38 -0.70
C ILE A 9 16.15 -3.47 -0.79
N PHE A 10 15.86 -4.55 -1.53
CA PHE A 10 16.78 -5.68 -1.63
C PHE A 10 16.64 -6.40 -2.97
N ILE A 11 17.65 -7.20 -3.31
CA ILE A 11 17.61 -8.10 -4.47
C ILE A 11 17.15 -9.48 -3.98
N ASN A 12 16.02 -9.97 -4.48
CA ASN A 12 15.52 -11.29 -4.12
C ASN A 12 16.38 -12.41 -4.74
N LEU A 13 16.12 -13.66 -4.35
CA LEU A 13 16.82 -14.85 -4.87
C LEU A 13 16.71 -15.06 -6.39
N LYS A 14 15.82 -14.33 -7.07
CA LYS A 14 15.63 -14.36 -8.53
C LYS A 14 16.31 -13.17 -9.24
N GLY A 15 17.13 -12.40 -8.53
CA GLY A 15 17.82 -11.23 -9.07
C GLY A 15 16.91 -10.02 -9.31
N LYS A 16 15.70 -9.99 -8.74
CA LYS A 16 14.76 -8.87 -8.90
C LYS A 16 14.80 -7.97 -7.67
N THR A 17 14.84 -6.66 -7.91
CA THR A 17 14.68 -5.67 -6.85
C THR A 17 13.26 -5.74 -6.29
N GLU A 18 13.18 -5.91 -4.98
CA GLU A 18 11.96 -5.87 -4.18
C GLU A 18 12.06 -4.78 -3.11
N LEU A 19 10.90 -4.29 -2.68
CA LEU A 19 10.80 -3.28 -1.63
C LEU A 19 9.79 -3.74 -0.59
N TYR A 20 10.22 -3.76 0.66
CA TYR A 20 9.40 -3.98 1.86
C TYR A 20 9.27 -2.68 2.62
N TYR A 21 8.14 -2.49 3.30
CA TYR A 21 7.91 -1.32 4.12
C TYR A 21 6.75 -1.55 5.08
N GLY A 22 6.74 -0.79 6.18
CA GLY A 22 5.87 -1.06 7.33
C GLY A 22 6.67 -1.01 8.62
N GLU A 23 6.30 -1.85 9.59
CA GLU A 23 6.94 -1.88 10.90
C GLU A 23 8.38 -2.39 10.82
N THR A 24 9.30 -1.68 11.47
CA THR A 24 10.73 -1.98 11.43
C THR A 24 11.02 -3.41 11.87
N GLU A 25 10.47 -3.83 13.01
CA GLU A 25 10.70 -5.16 13.58
C GLU A 25 10.24 -6.27 12.63
N GLU A 26 9.09 -6.10 11.96
CA GLU A 26 8.56 -7.09 11.03
C GLU A 26 9.46 -7.25 9.80
N ILE A 27 9.97 -6.13 9.28
CA ILE A 27 10.85 -6.11 8.10
C ILE A 27 12.22 -6.71 8.44
N GLU A 28 12.82 -6.28 9.55
CA GLU A 28 14.13 -6.78 10.00
C GLU A 28 14.10 -8.28 10.27
N ASN A 29 13.08 -8.78 10.97
CA ASN A 29 12.92 -10.21 11.22
C ASN A 29 12.89 -11.02 9.91
N ARG A 30 12.21 -10.50 8.89
CA ARG A 30 12.05 -11.20 7.61
C ARG A 30 13.27 -11.10 6.70
N LEU A 31 14.00 -9.99 6.77
CA LEU A 31 15.21 -9.76 5.99
C LEU A 31 16.48 -10.09 6.78
N SER A 32 16.35 -10.74 7.95
CA SER A 32 17.46 -11.10 8.84
C SER A 32 18.65 -11.79 8.17
N ASN A 33 18.42 -12.51 7.06
CA ASN A 33 19.45 -13.22 6.29
C ASN A 33 19.63 -12.68 4.86
N ILE A 34 19.10 -11.48 4.56
CA ILE A 34 19.12 -10.87 3.23
C ILE A 34 19.79 -9.51 3.34
N HIS A 35 20.74 -9.23 2.46
CA HIS A 35 21.30 -7.88 2.37
C HIS A 35 20.24 -6.93 1.80
N ALA A 36 19.87 -5.93 2.59
CA ALA A 36 18.84 -4.95 2.26
C ALA A 36 19.27 -3.55 2.69
N ASP A 37 18.91 -2.56 1.88
CA ASP A 37 19.10 -1.14 2.17
C ASP A 37 17.91 -0.61 2.95
N PHE A 38 18.11 -0.34 4.24
CA PHE A 38 17.06 0.14 5.15
C PHE A 38 17.05 1.67 5.24
N ASN A 39 15.84 2.23 5.18
CA ASN A 39 15.54 3.61 5.55
C ASN A 39 14.53 3.59 6.69
N TYR A 40 14.80 4.29 7.78
CA TYR A 40 13.97 4.26 8.99
C TYR A 40 13.25 5.59 9.20
N PHE A 41 12.05 5.53 9.78
CA PHE A 41 11.15 6.66 9.94
C PHE A 41 10.54 6.69 11.34
N GLN A 42 10.30 7.91 11.84
CA GLN A 42 9.74 8.12 13.17
C GLN A 42 8.23 7.95 13.20
N ASN A 43 7.54 8.20 12.08
CA ASN A 43 6.09 8.14 11.98
C ASN A 43 5.63 7.72 10.58
N GLU A 44 4.33 7.39 10.49
CA GLU A 44 3.68 6.92 9.27
C GLU A 44 3.67 8.00 8.16
N GLU A 45 3.58 9.29 8.52
CA GLU A 45 3.60 10.38 7.54
C GLU A 45 4.93 10.47 6.79
N GLN A 46 6.06 10.36 7.50
CA GLN A 46 7.40 10.34 6.90
C GLN A 46 7.58 9.12 5.98
N LEU A 47 7.07 7.96 6.40
CA LEU A 47 7.07 6.74 5.60
C LEU A 47 6.30 6.96 4.28
N ILE A 48 5.06 7.47 4.38
CA ILE A 48 4.21 7.76 3.21
C ILE A 48 4.88 8.79 2.29
N ALA A 49 5.46 9.85 2.83
CA ALA A 49 6.15 10.87 2.04
C ALA A 49 7.31 10.28 1.23
N LYS A 50 8.11 9.39 1.83
CA LYS A 50 9.19 8.70 1.11
C LYS A 50 8.63 7.74 0.05
N LEU A 51 7.59 6.99 0.39
CA LEU A 51 6.89 6.08 -0.52
C LEU A 51 6.32 6.80 -1.75
N LYS A 52 5.80 8.02 -1.56
CA LYS A 52 5.35 8.89 -2.65
C LYS A 52 6.50 9.24 -3.60
N ILE A 53 7.63 9.72 -3.08
CA ILE A 53 8.83 10.02 -3.88
C ILE A 53 9.29 8.79 -4.67
N ILE A 54 9.31 7.63 -4.02
CA ILE A 54 9.66 6.34 -4.64
C ILE A 54 8.70 6.03 -5.79
N SER A 55 7.39 6.19 -5.59
CA SER A 55 6.37 5.91 -6.62
C SER A 55 6.47 6.83 -7.85
N GLU A 56 6.92 8.06 -7.66
CA GLU A 56 7.12 9.05 -8.73
C GLU A 56 8.43 8.81 -9.50
N THR A 57 9.39 8.11 -8.90
CA THR A 57 10.72 7.88 -9.48
C THR A 57 10.68 6.72 -10.49
N LYS A 58 11.05 7.00 -11.75
CA LYS A 58 10.98 6.04 -12.87
C LYS A 58 11.71 4.72 -12.63
N GLU A 59 12.83 4.75 -11.91
CA GLU A 59 13.65 3.57 -11.59
C GLU A 59 12.89 2.54 -10.72
N TYR A 60 12.02 3.03 -9.83
CA TYR A 60 11.29 2.20 -8.88
C TYR A 60 10.00 1.61 -9.46
N LYS A 61 9.59 2.00 -10.69
CA LYS A 61 8.41 1.43 -11.37
C LYS A 61 8.53 -0.07 -11.69
N LYS A 62 9.75 -0.62 -11.71
CA LYS A 62 10.03 -2.04 -12.01
C LYS A 62 10.16 -2.92 -10.76
N ILE A 63 10.10 -2.33 -9.58
CA ILE A 63 10.27 -3.07 -8.33
C ILE A 63 9.04 -3.93 -8.08
N LYS A 64 9.26 -5.19 -7.72
CA LYS A 64 8.18 -6.09 -7.35
C LYS A 64 7.94 -5.95 -5.85
N PHE A 65 6.71 -5.60 -5.49
CA PHE A 65 6.31 -5.44 -4.11
C PHE A 65 5.78 -6.79 -3.64
N THR A 66 6.48 -7.40 -2.69
CA THR A 66 6.01 -8.64 -2.06
C THR A 66 5.51 -8.30 -0.67
N PRO A 67 4.23 -8.59 -0.36
CA PRO A 67 3.71 -8.45 0.97
C PRO A 67 4.56 -9.20 1.99
N ILE A 68 4.97 -8.52 3.05
CA ILE A 68 5.30 -9.21 4.30
C ILE A 68 3.97 -9.76 4.83
N THR A 69 3.67 -11.01 4.53
CA THR A 69 2.60 -11.76 5.20
C THR A 69 3.19 -13.06 5.72
N SER A 70 2.99 -13.33 7.01
CA SER A 70 3.18 -14.68 7.54
C SER A 70 2.21 -15.61 6.80
N LYS A 71 2.63 -16.84 6.54
CA LYS A 71 1.75 -17.87 5.96
C LYS A 71 0.66 -18.22 6.99
N CYS A 72 -0.41 -17.44 7.04
CA CYS A 72 -1.66 -17.77 7.71
C CYS A 72 -2.73 -16.93 7.02
N TYR A 73 -3.68 -17.60 6.36
CA TYR A 73 -4.98 -17.09 5.88
C TYR A 73 -5.22 -15.59 6.16
N THR A 74 -4.60 -14.71 5.38
CA THR A 74 -4.69 -13.27 5.64
C THR A 74 -6.01 -12.79 5.10
N ILE A 75 -6.99 -12.64 6.00
CA ILE A 75 -8.15 -11.79 5.76
C ILE A 75 -7.57 -10.45 5.28
N SER A 76 -7.84 -10.08 4.03
CA SER A 76 -7.43 -8.78 3.51
C SER A 76 -8.24 -7.73 4.24
N LEU A 77 -7.68 -7.19 5.33
CA LEU A 77 -8.35 -6.26 6.22
C LEU A 77 -8.45 -4.86 5.63
N HIS A 78 -7.61 -4.51 4.65
CA HIS A 78 -7.56 -3.17 4.07
C HIS A 78 -7.92 -3.21 2.60
N TRP A 79 -8.74 -2.30 2.12
CA TRP A 79 -9.25 -2.33 0.75
C TRP A 79 -9.13 -0.98 0.08
N ILE A 80 -8.91 -1.01 -1.23
CA ILE A 80 -9.15 0.12 -2.11
C ILE A 80 -10.31 -0.27 -3.02
N PHE A 81 -11.41 0.48 -2.95
CA PHE A 81 -12.55 0.36 -3.85
C PHE A 81 -12.59 1.55 -4.78
N GLN A 82 -12.72 1.27 -6.07
CA GLN A 82 -12.95 2.28 -7.10
C GLN A 82 -14.42 2.26 -7.51
N MET A 83 -15.02 3.44 -7.48
CA MET A 83 -16.39 3.72 -7.92
C MET A 83 -16.37 4.78 -9.02
N TYR A 84 -17.30 4.63 -9.96
CA TYR A 84 -17.60 5.64 -10.98
C TYR A 84 -18.92 6.31 -10.61
N VAL A 85 -18.85 7.58 -10.18
CA VAL A 85 -20.00 8.41 -9.86
C VAL A 85 -20.08 9.47 -10.93
N ASP A 86 -21.06 9.33 -11.82
CA ASP A 86 -21.27 10.23 -12.95
C ASP A 86 -19.98 10.38 -13.77
N ASP A 87 -19.46 11.61 -13.96
CA ASP A 87 -18.21 11.88 -14.67
C ASP A 87 -16.94 11.80 -13.78
N GLN A 88 -17.07 11.36 -12.52
CA GLN A 88 -15.98 11.36 -11.55
C GLN A 88 -15.64 9.95 -11.05
N THR A 89 -14.33 9.65 -11.05
CA THR A 89 -13.82 8.46 -10.36
C THR A 89 -13.59 8.80 -8.89
N GLN A 90 -14.09 7.94 -8.00
CA GLN A 90 -13.89 8.03 -6.55
C GLN A 90 -13.22 6.75 -6.06
N ILE A 91 -12.23 6.89 -5.19
CA ILE A 91 -11.50 5.80 -4.58
C ILE A 91 -11.71 5.86 -3.06
N TYR A 92 -12.40 4.86 -2.54
CA TYR A 92 -12.60 4.65 -1.10
C TYR A 92 -11.53 3.70 -0.60
N TYR A 93 -10.88 4.04 0.51
CA TYR A 93 -9.83 3.20 1.06
C TYR A 93 -9.82 3.20 2.58
N GLY A 94 -9.58 2.04 3.17
CA GLY A 94 -9.64 1.85 4.61
C GLY A 94 -9.82 0.39 4.99
N GLU A 95 -10.31 0.15 6.21
CA GLU A 95 -10.66 -1.18 6.65
C GLU A 95 -11.80 -1.76 5.79
N LYS A 96 -11.78 -3.07 5.56
CA LYS A 96 -12.64 -3.77 4.59
C LYS A 96 -14.11 -3.46 4.82
N GLU A 97 -14.59 -3.58 6.05
CA GLU A 97 -16.02 -3.41 6.35
C GLU A 97 -16.43 -1.94 6.28
N SER A 98 -15.60 -1.01 6.78
CA SER A 98 -15.83 0.44 6.65
C SER A 98 -15.87 0.86 5.18
N ALA A 99 -14.91 0.40 4.39
CA ALA A 99 -14.83 0.71 2.97
C ALA A 99 -15.98 0.08 2.17
N ARG A 100 -16.36 -1.17 2.49
CA ARG A 100 -17.51 -1.84 1.90
C ARG A 100 -18.81 -1.13 2.24
N GLN A 101 -19.00 -0.70 3.50
CA GLN A 101 -20.20 0.00 3.93
C GLN A 101 -20.33 1.36 3.23
N ALA A 102 -19.23 2.12 3.18
CA ALA A 102 -19.18 3.40 2.48
C ALA A 102 -19.59 3.23 1.02
N VAL A 103 -18.97 2.29 0.30
CA VAL A 103 -19.32 1.99 -1.10
C VAL A 103 -20.77 1.55 -1.24
N THR A 104 -21.26 0.67 -0.37
CA THR A 104 -22.64 0.14 -0.43
C THR A 104 -23.69 1.25 -0.32
N ASN A 105 -23.43 2.26 0.52
CA ASN A 105 -24.32 3.41 0.66
C ASN A 105 -24.46 4.23 -0.65
N TYR A 106 -23.44 4.22 -1.52
CA TYR A 106 -23.43 4.98 -2.78
C TYR A 106 -23.67 4.12 -4.05
N CYS A 107 -23.59 2.79 -3.96
CA CYS A 107 -23.54 1.88 -5.12
C CYS A 107 -24.81 1.11 -5.48
N LYS A 108 -26.03 1.51 -5.08
CA LYS A 108 -27.25 0.77 -5.48
C LYS A 108 -27.32 0.61 -7.01
N GLY A 109 -27.00 -0.59 -7.50
CA GLY A 109 -27.00 -0.95 -8.93
C GLY A 109 -25.72 -0.67 -9.74
N LYS A 110 -24.61 -0.22 -9.14
CA LYS A 110 -23.36 0.11 -9.87
C LYS A 110 -22.26 -0.95 -9.68
N HIS A 111 -21.47 -1.21 -10.73
CA HIS A 111 -20.29 -2.07 -10.64
C HIS A 111 -19.17 -1.39 -9.85
N VAL A 112 -18.60 -2.13 -8.89
CA VAL A 112 -17.48 -1.70 -8.05
C VAL A 112 -16.31 -2.63 -8.25
N TYR A 113 -15.12 -2.05 -8.42
CA TYR A 113 -13.86 -2.80 -8.45
C TYR A 113 -13.10 -2.56 -7.15
N GLY A 114 -12.91 -3.62 -6.38
CA GLY A 114 -12.16 -3.59 -5.14
C GLY A 114 -10.90 -4.45 -5.21
N LYS A 115 -9.81 -3.97 -4.59
CA LYS A 115 -8.63 -4.79 -4.32
C LYS A 115 -8.35 -4.78 -2.83
N GLY A 116 -8.17 -5.97 -2.26
CA GLY A 116 -7.77 -6.17 -0.88
C GLY A 116 -6.25 -6.16 -0.71
N TYR A 117 -5.82 -5.69 0.45
CA TYR A 117 -4.45 -5.64 0.90
C TYR A 117 -4.36 -6.24 2.31
N PRO A 118 -3.33 -7.05 2.58
CA PRO A 118 -3.17 -7.70 3.88
C PRO A 118 -2.69 -6.75 4.98
N SER A 119 -2.19 -5.54 4.64
CA SER A 119 -1.83 -4.51 5.63
C SER A 119 -2.22 -3.10 5.20
N LYS A 120 -2.39 -2.22 6.19
CA LYS A 120 -2.66 -0.78 5.99
C LYS A 120 -1.58 -0.14 5.12
N PHE A 121 -0.31 -0.44 5.40
CA PHE A 121 0.83 0.07 4.65
C PHE A 121 0.76 -0.35 3.17
N GLN A 122 0.44 -1.62 2.88
CA GLN A 122 0.23 -2.11 1.52
C GLN A 122 -0.83 -1.35 0.74
N MET A 123 -1.95 -1.06 1.39
CA MET A 123 -3.00 -0.24 0.83
C MET A 123 -2.51 1.20 0.57
N LEU A 124 -1.89 1.86 1.55
CA LEU A 124 -1.51 3.28 1.46
C LEU A 124 -0.48 3.56 0.36
N TRP A 125 0.53 2.72 0.18
CA TRP A 125 1.47 2.92 -0.93
C TRP A 125 0.82 2.70 -2.29
N GLN A 126 -0.04 1.68 -2.43
CA GLN A 126 -0.74 1.44 -3.68
C GLN A 126 -1.69 2.60 -4.01
N LEU A 127 -2.22 3.26 -2.97
CA LEU A 127 -2.96 4.51 -3.08
C LEU A 127 -2.07 5.65 -3.61
N GLU A 128 -0.84 5.82 -3.11
CA GLU A 128 0.10 6.80 -3.64
C GLU A 128 0.41 6.55 -5.12
N TYR A 129 0.63 5.30 -5.51
CA TYR A 129 0.78 4.95 -6.92
C TYR A 129 -0.48 5.32 -7.73
N TYR A 130 -1.69 5.06 -7.21
CA TYR A 130 -2.93 5.47 -7.89
C TYR A 130 -3.05 6.99 -8.02
N LYS A 131 -2.67 7.76 -6.99
CA LYS A 131 -2.65 9.23 -7.05
C LYS A 131 -1.77 9.76 -8.18
N THR A 132 -0.63 9.11 -8.45
CA THR A 132 0.21 9.48 -9.61
C THR A 132 -0.42 9.13 -10.96
N ALA A 133 -1.14 8.00 -11.04
CA ALA A 133 -1.71 7.50 -12.29
C ALA A 133 -3.10 8.09 -12.62
N LYS A 134 -3.83 8.55 -11.60
CA LYS A 134 -5.22 9.02 -11.68
C LYS A 134 -5.36 10.33 -10.90
N SER A 135 -4.85 11.41 -11.48
CA SER A 135 -4.86 12.75 -10.87
C SER A 135 -6.26 13.34 -10.70
N ASN A 136 -7.21 12.97 -11.56
CA ASN A 136 -8.59 13.51 -11.55
C ASN A 136 -9.56 12.65 -10.71
N THR A 137 -9.03 11.88 -9.76
CA THR A 137 -9.81 10.97 -8.89
C THR A 137 -9.88 11.53 -7.47
N VAL A 138 -11.04 11.38 -6.83
CA VAL A 138 -11.22 11.75 -5.41
C VAL A 138 -10.84 10.57 -4.54
N TYR A 139 -10.03 10.81 -3.51
CA TYR A 139 -9.56 9.78 -2.57
C TYR A 139 -10.22 10.00 -1.21
N ILE A 140 -11.04 9.05 -0.76
CA ILE A 140 -11.89 9.16 0.43
C ILE A 140 -11.44 8.11 1.46
N PRO A 141 -10.79 8.51 2.57
CA PRO A 141 -10.47 7.61 3.67
C PRO A 141 -11.76 7.24 4.44
N VAL A 142 -11.87 5.98 4.86
CA VAL A 142 -13.06 5.42 5.55
C VAL A 142 -12.68 4.42 6.63
#